data_AF-K1JUZ2-F1
#
_entry.id   AF-K1JUZ2-F1
#
_cell.length_a   1.000
_cell.length_b   1.000
_cell.length_c   1.000
_cell.angle_alpha   90.00
_cell.angle_beta   90.00
_cell.angle_gamma   90.00
#
_symmetry.space_group_name_H-M   'P 1'
#
loop_
_entity.id
_entity.type
_entity.pdbx_description
1 polymer ?
#
loop_
_entity_poly.entity_id
_entity_poly.type
_entity_poly.pdbx_seq_one_letter_code
_entity_poly.pdbx_strand_id
1 'polypeptide(L)'
;MDQNSTFDLEVKENCPNGVVVYDLFHVLSNFGRKVIDRVRVDAANSLRHAPWLRKVVKSSRYLLYKRPENLSEKEHTKLAELSKLNTPLLKCYLMGDELRHL
;
A
#
# COMPACT_ATOMS: atom_id res chain seq x y z
N MET A 1 -4.39 -17.74 5.02
CA MET A 1 -3.33 -17.70 6.05
C MET A 1 -2.67 -16.33 6.06
N ASP A 2 -2.28 -15.83 7.23
CA ASP A 2 -1.34 -14.71 7.35
C ASP A 2 -0.01 -15.04 6.64
N GLN A 3 0.69 -14.02 6.14
CA GLN A 3 1.99 -14.21 5.50
C GLN A 3 3.11 -14.40 6.54
N ASN A 4 3.03 -15.49 7.33
CA ASN A 4 3.99 -15.87 8.36
C ASN A 4 4.94 -16.95 7.84
N SER A 5 6.23 -16.61 7.74
CA SER A 5 7.27 -17.49 7.22
C SER A 5 7.48 -18.76 8.04
N THR A 6 7.34 -18.70 9.37
CA THR A 6 7.54 -19.87 10.23
C THR A 6 6.44 -20.90 9.98
N PHE A 7 5.18 -20.46 9.93
CA PHE A 7 4.07 -21.37 9.69
C PHE A 7 4.10 -21.98 8.29
N ASP A 8 4.57 -21.21 7.30
CA ASP A 8 4.81 -21.69 5.93
C ASP A 8 5.84 -22.86 5.89
N LEU A 9 6.91 -22.77 6.69
CA LEU A 9 7.90 -23.85 6.84
C LEU A 9 7.29 -25.08 7.51
N GLU A 10 6.52 -24.90 8.58
CA GLU A 10 5.86 -26.01 9.27
C GLU A 10 4.85 -26.76 8.39
N VAL A 11 4.10 -26.03 7.56
CA VAL A 11 3.17 -26.66 6.60
C VAL A 11 3.94 -27.47 5.56
N LYS A 12 5.06 -26.96 5.05
CA LYS A 12 5.88 -27.70 4.07
C LYS A 12 6.48 -28.98 4.65
N GLU A 13 6.92 -28.94 5.91
CA GLU A 13 7.53 -30.10 6.58
C GLU A 13 6.48 -31.15 6.97
N ASN A 14 5.39 -30.73 7.61
CA ASN A 14 4.43 -31.65 8.23
C ASN A 14 3.26 -32.03 7.30
N CYS A 15 3.00 -31.22 6.27
CA CYS A 15 1.90 -31.41 5.32
C CYS A 15 2.44 -31.35 3.89
N PRO A 16 3.16 -32.38 3.40
CA PRO A 16 3.85 -32.33 2.10
C PRO A 16 2.91 -32.13 0.90
N ASN A 17 1.62 -32.48 1.05
CA ASN A 17 0.58 -32.25 0.04
C ASN A 17 -0.26 -30.99 0.32
N GLY A 18 0.04 -30.25 1.40
CA GLY A 18 -0.66 -29.04 1.78
C GLY A 18 -0.25 -27.86 0.91
N VAL A 19 -1.22 -27.11 0.40
CA VAL A 19 -0.98 -25.88 -0.36
C VAL A 19 -1.19 -24.68 0.57
N VAL A 20 -0.17 -23.83 0.67
CA VAL A 20 -0.27 -22.57 1.41
C VAL A 20 -1.01 -21.54 0.57
N VAL A 21 -2.18 -21.12 1.07
CA VAL A 21 -2.99 -20.06 0.46
C VAL A 21 -3.02 -18.86 1.40
N TYR A 22 -2.51 -17.73 0.94
CA TYR A 22 -2.60 -16.48 1.68
C TYR A 22 -3.97 -15.86 1.50
N ASP A 23 -4.51 -15.33 2.58
CA ASP A 23 -5.77 -14.61 2.51
C ASP A 23 -5.53 -13.22 1.93
N LEU A 24 -6.42 -12.80 1.02
CA LEU A 24 -6.33 -11.53 0.31
C LEU A 24 -6.27 -10.32 1.27
N PHE A 25 -6.97 -10.38 2.40
CA PHE A 25 -6.92 -9.33 3.42
C PHE A 25 -5.50 -9.11 3.94
N HIS A 26 -4.75 -10.17 4.23
CA HIS A 26 -3.38 -10.06 4.73
C HIS A 26 -2.42 -9.57 3.64
N VAL A 27 -2.62 -9.98 2.38
CA VAL A 27 -1.85 -9.48 1.24
C VAL A 27 -2.04 -7.98 1.07
N LEU A 28 -3.28 -7.50 1.04
CA LEU A 28 -3.61 -6.07 0.89
C LEU A 28 -3.10 -5.25 2.09
N SER A 29 -3.30 -5.74 3.31
CA SER A 29 -2.83 -5.10 4.54
C SER A 29 -1.30 -4.96 4.56
N ASN A 30 -0.58 -6.02 4.17
CA ASN A 30 0.87 -5.98 4.08
C ASN A 30 1.36 -5.09 2.94
N PHE A 31 0.69 -5.08 1.79
CA PHE A 31 1.03 -4.18 0.69
C PHE A 31 0.94 -2.70 1.13
N GLY A 32 -0.15 -2.31 1.81
CA GLY A 32 -0.28 -0.96 2.38
C GLY A 32 0.87 -0.62 3.33
N ARG A 33 1.12 -1.48 4.33
CA ARG A 33 2.10 -1.23 5.40
C ARG A 33 3.55 -1.30 4.96
N LYS A 34 3.90 -2.19 4.02
CA LYS A 34 5.29 -2.45 3.62
C LYS A 34 5.68 -1.74 2.33
N VAL A 35 4.74 -1.54 1.41
CA VAL A 35 5.03 -0.95 0.08
C VAL A 35 4.60 0.52 0.06
N ILE A 36 3.30 0.81 0.22
CA ILE A 36 2.78 2.19 0.12
C ILE A 36 3.46 3.09 1.16
N ASP A 37 3.54 2.63 2.41
CA ASP A 37 4.18 3.39 3.48
C ASP A 37 5.66 3.68 3.22
N ARG A 38 6.41 2.71 2.71
CA ARG A 38 7.84 2.90 2.41
C ARG A 38 8.04 3.95 1.34
N VAL A 39 7.31 3.81 0.22
CA VAL A 39 7.37 4.73 -0.92
C VAL A 39 6.94 6.13 -0.49
N ARG A 40 5.90 6.25 0.35
CA ARG A 40 5.47 7.54 0.92
C ARG A 40 6.53 8.19 1.80
N VAL A 41 7.23 7.40 2.64
CA VAL A 41 8.31 7.91 3.50
C VAL A 41 9.48 8.40 2.65
N ASP A 42 9.89 7.64 1.64
CA ASP A 42 10.97 8.01 0.73
C ASP A 42 10.60 9.28 -0.08
N ALA A 43 9.37 9.35 -0.58
CA ALA A 43 8.81 10.53 -1.23
C ALA A 43 8.77 11.76 -0.31
N ALA A 44 8.40 11.60 0.96
CA ALA A 44 8.44 12.69 1.91
C ALA A 44 9.89 13.16 2.16
N ASN A 45 10.85 12.23 2.22
CA ASN A 45 12.27 12.50 2.49
C ASN A 45 12.98 13.21 1.34
N SER A 46 12.63 12.94 0.09
CA SER A 46 13.13 13.72 -1.04
C SER A 46 12.67 15.18 -0.98
N LEU A 47 11.48 15.44 -0.42
CA LEU A 47 10.91 16.78 -0.25
C LEU A 47 11.37 17.51 1.03
N ARG A 48 12.47 17.10 1.68
CA ARG A 48 12.95 17.73 2.93
C ARG A 48 13.13 19.25 2.85
N HIS A 49 13.48 19.76 1.67
CA HIS A 49 13.71 21.18 1.40
C HIS A 49 12.46 21.93 0.92
N ALA A 50 11.32 21.24 0.79
CA ALA A 50 10.03 21.81 0.42
C ALA A 50 8.98 21.46 1.51
N PRO A 51 8.98 22.18 2.65
CA PRO A 51 8.21 21.78 3.84
C PRO A 51 6.71 21.62 3.58
N TRP A 52 6.15 22.48 2.73
CA TRP A 52 4.72 22.46 2.40
C TRP A 52 4.35 21.20 1.60
N LEU A 53 5.12 20.88 0.54
CA LEU A 53 4.92 19.66 -0.25
C LEU A 53 5.18 18.39 0.59
N ARG A 54 6.20 18.41 1.45
CA ARG A 54 6.48 17.32 2.40
C ARG A 54 5.31 17.08 3.34
N LYS A 55 4.64 18.12 3.81
CA LYS A 55 3.43 18.00 4.66
C LYS A 55 2.29 17.30 3.91
N VAL A 56 2.06 17.66 2.64
CA VAL A 56 1.04 17.01 1.79
C VAL A 56 1.30 15.50 1.69
N VAL A 57 2.51 15.09 1.28
CA VAL A 57 2.89 13.67 1.15
C VAL A 57 2.88 12.93 2.49
N LYS A 58 3.28 13.58 3.59
CA LYS A 58 3.20 12.93 4.91
C LYS A 58 1.75 12.65 5.33
N SER A 59 0.83 13.56 5.03
CA SER A 59 -0.58 13.47 5.42
C SER A 59 -1.44 12.55 4.53
N SER A 60 -0.89 11.98 3.46
CA SER A 60 -1.66 11.20 2.47
C SER A 60 -1.85 9.72 2.81
N ARG A 61 -1.32 9.23 3.95
CA ARG A 61 -1.35 7.79 4.31
C ARG A 61 -2.75 7.17 4.17
N TYR A 62 -3.74 7.73 4.85
CA TYR A 62 -5.10 7.17 4.86
C TYR A 62 -5.80 7.32 3.51
N LEU A 63 -5.51 8.40 2.78
CA LEU A 63 -6.01 8.60 1.42
C LEU A 63 -5.58 7.44 0.51
N LEU A 64 -4.33 7.02 0.61
CA LEU A 64 -3.75 5.94 -0.20
C LEU A 64 -4.22 4.54 0.21
N TYR A 65 -4.89 4.39 1.36
CA TYR A 65 -5.43 3.12 1.83
C TYR A 65 -6.91 2.94 1.47
N LYS A 66 -7.58 4.02 1.06
CA LYS A 66 -8.97 3.99 0.66
C LYS A 66 -9.10 3.47 -0.78
N ARG A 67 -10.19 2.74 -1.00
CA ARG A 67 -10.62 2.36 -2.35
C ARG A 67 -11.14 3.59 -3.10
N PRO A 68 -10.97 3.67 -4.43
CA PRO A 68 -11.50 4.76 -5.23
C PRO A 68 -12.97 5.06 -4.96
N GLU A 69 -13.81 4.02 -4.84
CA GLU A 69 -15.26 4.15 -4.57
C GLU A 69 -15.58 4.73 -3.18
N ASN A 70 -14.62 4.66 -2.24
CA ASN A 70 -14.78 5.13 -0.86
C ASN A 70 -14.17 6.52 -0.63
N LEU A 71 -13.67 7.16 -1.69
CA LEU A 71 -13.14 8.52 -1.62
C LEU A 71 -14.30 9.53 -1.71
N SER A 72 -14.26 10.54 -0.84
CA SER A 72 -15.08 11.73 -1.05
C SER A 72 -14.57 12.56 -2.24
N GLU A 73 -15.38 13.46 -2.79
CA GLU A 73 -14.96 14.37 -3.88
C GLU A 73 -13.69 15.17 -3.53
N LYS A 74 -13.58 15.62 -2.28
CA LYS A 74 -12.40 16.32 -1.76
C LYS A 74 -11.17 15.42 -1.77
N GLU A 75 -11.35 14.15 -1.44
CA GLU A 75 -10.26 13.17 -1.44
C GLU A 75 -9.84 12.77 -2.85
N HIS A 76 -10.78 12.66 -3.81
CA HIS A 76 -10.46 12.51 -5.23
C HIS A 76 -9.59 13.65 -5.74
N THR A 77 -9.96 14.90 -5.42
CA THR A 77 -9.17 16.08 -5.77
C THR A 77 -7.76 16.00 -5.16
N LYS A 78 -7.68 15.67 -3.87
CA LYS A 78 -6.39 15.53 -3.16
C LYS A 78 -5.52 14.40 -3.73
N LEU A 79 -6.12 13.30 -4.17
CA LEU A 79 -5.42 12.18 -4.80
C LEU A 79 -4.88 12.59 -6.18
N ALA A 80 -5.66 13.35 -6.96
CA ALA A 80 -5.25 13.88 -8.26
C ALA A 80 -4.12 14.92 -8.14
N GLU A 81 -4.09 15.71 -7.07
CA GLU A 81 -2.95 16.59 -6.78
C GLU A 81 -1.72 15.79 -6.38
N LEU A 82 -1.88 14.81 -5.50
CA LEU A 82 -0.79 13.95 -5.04
C LEU A 82 -0.17 13.16 -6.20
N SER A 83 -0.98 12.71 -7.15
CA SER A 83 -0.54 11.94 -8.31
C SER A 83 0.36 12.74 -9.25
N LYS A 84 0.10 14.05 -9.40
CA LYS A 84 0.97 14.99 -10.13
C LYS A 84 2.31 15.23 -9.44
N LEU A 85 2.33 15.16 -8.11
CA LEU A 85 3.51 15.41 -7.29
C LEU A 85 4.42 14.18 -7.13
N ASN A 86 3.86 12.97 -7.23
CA ASN A 86 4.61 11.74 -6.99
C ASN A 86 4.09 10.53 -7.78
N THR A 87 4.67 10.32 -8.96
CA THR A 87 4.35 9.16 -9.81
C THR A 87 4.57 7.81 -9.12
N PRO A 88 5.67 7.58 -8.36
CA PRO A 88 5.83 6.31 -7.63
C PRO A 88 4.67 6.02 -6.66
N LEU A 89 4.20 7.03 -5.94
CA LEU A 89 3.12 6.87 -4.97
C LEU A 89 1.78 6.56 -5.66
N LEU A 90 1.51 7.17 -6.82
CA LEU A 90 0.36 6.82 -7.66
C LEU A 90 0.45 5.36 -8.15
N LYS A 91 1.61 4.93 -8.63
CA LYS A 91 1.80 3.54 -9.08
C LYS A 91 1.49 2.55 -7.96
N CYS A 92 2.02 2.78 -6.76
CA CYS A 92 1.72 1.92 -5.62
C CYS A 92 0.23 1.93 -5.26
N TYR A 93 -0.43 3.08 -5.32
CA TYR A 93 -1.88 3.16 -5.10
C TYR A 93 -2.65 2.28 -6.10
N LEU A 94 -2.35 2.40 -7.40
CA LEU A 94 -2.99 1.61 -8.45
C LEU A 94 -2.67 0.11 -8.34
N MET A 95 -1.43 -0.26 -8.02
CA MET A 95 -1.07 -1.66 -7.78
C MET A 95 -1.84 -2.24 -6.58
N GLY A 96 -2.01 -1.45 -5.52
CA GLY A 96 -2.82 -1.88 -4.38
C GLY A 96 -4.30 -2.04 -4.72
N ASP A 97 -4.79 -1.33 -5.74
CA ASP A 97 -6.12 -1.49 -6.31
C ASP A 97 -6.24 -2.76 -7.14
N GLU A 98 -5.28 -2.98 -8.04
CA GLU A 98 -5.23 -4.19 -8.87
C GLU A 98 -5.16 -5.46 -8.03
N LEU A 99 -4.42 -5.45 -6.92
CA LEU A 99 -4.35 -6.58 -5.98
C LEU A 99 -5.72 -6.97 -5.41
N ARG A 100 -6.71 -6.07 -5.40
CA ARG A 100 -8.07 -6.38 -4.92
C ARG A 100 -8.86 -7.24 -5.90
N HIS A 101 -8.39 -7.39 -7.13
CA HIS A 101 -9.03 -8.15 -8.20
C HIS A 101 -8.40 -9.54 -8.42
N LEU A 102 -7.42 -9.92 -7.60
CA LEU A 102 -6.87 -11.28 -7.52
C LEU A 102 -7.83 -12.23 -6.80
#